data_AF-A0A2A5H929-F1
#
_entry.id   AF-A0A2A5H929-F1
#
_cell.length_a   1.000
_cell.length_b   1.000
_cell.length_c   1.000
_cell.angle_alpha   90.00
_cell.angle_beta   90.00
_cell.angle_gamma   90.00
#
_symmetry.space_group_name_H-M   'P 1'
#
loop_
_entity.id
_entity.type
_entity.pdbx_description
1 polymer ?
#
loop_
_entity_poly.entity_id
_entity_poly.type
_entity_poly.pdbx_seq_one_letter_code
_entity_poly.pdbx_strand_id
1 'polypeptide(L)'
;MAKAEYIISLIKSHYNNEPERFSTLALQIAAHEAKLGHTLVANEIKTIVDKAKIDKPKTKTFSPELQGLILENVPAVNLSDIISSPDITDKIKRIIQEFVQRDKLRKHDLENRRKILLSGPPGTGKTLTASIIANELKLPLYTILMDKMVTKFMGETSAKLRQVFDLIEQKQGVYLFDEFDAIGGERSRDNDVGEMRRVLNSFLQFIERDNSDSLIIAITNNKALLDQALFRRFDDVILYNLPSEEEKLELLKNRLARYGNSKKVNFKQLLPSINGLSHAEISLACLDAIKETVLNEKQPMSNQLILRAIKDRNDAYHK
;
A
#
# COMPACT_ATOMS: atom_id res chain seq x y z
N MET A 1 -36.55 33.51 -14.29
CA MET A 1 -36.54 32.04 -14.33
C MET A 1 -35.13 31.45 -14.45
N ALA A 2 -34.24 32.01 -15.28
CA ALA A 2 -32.88 31.48 -15.49
C ALA A 2 -31.98 31.31 -14.22
N LYS A 3 -32.11 32.17 -13.20
CA LYS A 3 -31.25 32.11 -11.99
C LYS A 3 -31.39 30.82 -11.17
N ALA A 4 -32.60 30.25 -11.08
CA ALA A 4 -32.83 29.04 -10.29
C ALA A 4 -32.24 27.79 -10.99
N GLU A 5 -32.34 27.72 -12.32
CA GLU A 5 -31.81 26.61 -13.12
C GLU A 5 -30.29 26.53 -13.06
N TYR A 6 -29.60 27.68 -13.06
CA TYR A 6 -28.15 27.74 -12.91
C TYR A 6 -27.68 27.22 -11.54
N ILE A 7 -28.36 27.60 -10.46
CA ILE A 7 -28.04 27.13 -9.10
C ILE A 7 -28.28 25.62 -8.98
N ILE A 8 -29.41 25.13 -9.47
CA ILE A 8 -29.72 23.68 -9.48
C ILE A 8 -28.67 22.91 -10.28
N SER A 9 -28.25 23.43 -11.44
CA SER A 9 -27.26 22.78 -12.31
C SER A 9 -25.86 22.76 -11.69
N LEU A 10 -25.46 23.84 -11.00
CA LEU A 10 -24.23 23.88 -10.21
C LEU A 10 -24.23 22.81 -9.11
N ILE A 11 -25.30 22.77 -8.31
CA ILE A 11 -25.44 21.80 -7.21
C ILE A 11 -25.40 20.37 -7.76
N LYS A 12 -26.11 20.09 -8.87
CA LYS A 12 -26.07 18.77 -9.53
C LYS A 12 -24.65 18.41 -10.00
N SER A 13 -23.94 19.34 -10.64
CA SER A 13 -22.58 19.07 -11.11
C SER A 13 -21.57 18.82 -9.98
N HIS A 14 -21.80 19.39 -8.79
CA HIS A 14 -20.98 19.12 -7.60
C HIS A 14 -21.22 17.70 -7.07
N TYR A 15 -22.48 17.30 -6.86
CA TYR A 15 -22.80 15.96 -6.33
C TYR A 15 -22.54 14.83 -7.34
N ASN A 16 -22.49 15.13 -8.63
CA ASN A 16 -22.14 14.16 -9.68
C ASN A 16 -20.62 14.07 -9.95
N ASN A 17 -19.76 14.75 -9.17
CA ASN A 17 -18.30 14.78 -9.39
C ASN A 17 -17.89 15.23 -10.81
N GLU A 18 -18.56 16.25 -11.37
CA GLU A 18 -18.25 16.80 -12.70
C GLU A 18 -17.59 18.21 -12.60
N PRO A 19 -16.31 18.31 -12.18
CA PRO A 19 -15.68 19.59 -11.82
C PRO A 19 -15.44 20.52 -13.03
N GLU A 20 -15.27 19.96 -14.23
CA GLU A 20 -15.15 20.76 -15.47
C GLU A 20 -16.47 21.41 -15.85
N ARG A 21 -17.58 20.67 -15.70
CA ARG A 21 -18.93 21.18 -15.91
C ARG A 21 -19.29 22.23 -14.87
N PHE A 22 -18.93 22.00 -13.60
CA PHE A 22 -19.11 22.98 -12.53
C PHE A 22 -18.39 24.29 -12.85
N SER A 23 -17.13 24.22 -13.26
CA SER A 23 -16.32 25.39 -13.63
C SER A 23 -16.90 26.15 -14.82
N THR A 24 -17.40 25.40 -15.82
CA THR A 24 -18.03 25.98 -17.02
C THR A 24 -19.33 26.72 -16.67
N LEU A 25 -20.18 26.10 -15.83
CA LEU A 25 -21.41 26.72 -15.34
C LEU A 25 -21.12 27.97 -14.49
N ALA A 26 -20.12 27.92 -13.61
CA ALA A 26 -19.71 29.07 -12.80
C ALA A 26 -19.23 30.25 -13.67
N LEU A 27 -18.45 29.99 -14.72
CA LEU A 27 -18.02 31.03 -15.67
C LEU A 27 -19.18 31.58 -16.51
N GLN A 28 -20.16 30.75 -16.88
CA GLN A 28 -21.38 31.21 -17.56
C GLN A 28 -22.21 32.13 -16.66
N ILE A 29 -22.31 31.83 -15.36
CA ILE A 29 -22.97 32.69 -14.38
C ILE A 29 -22.22 34.01 -14.22
N ALA A 30 -20.89 33.97 -14.13
CA ALA A 30 -20.07 35.19 -14.09
C ALA A 30 -20.29 36.07 -15.33
N ALA A 31 -20.33 35.48 -16.53
CA ALA A 31 -20.59 36.20 -17.78
C ALA A 31 -22.01 36.79 -17.83
N HIS A 32 -23.00 36.09 -17.30
CA HIS A 32 -24.37 36.57 -17.21
C HIS A 32 -24.50 37.75 -16.22
N GLU A 33 -23.92 37.64 -15.03
CA GLU A 33 -23.94 38.71 -14.02
C GLU A 33 -23.14 39.95 -14.49
N ALA A 34 -22.05 39.77 -15.24
CA ALA A 34 -21.34 40.89 -15.87
C ALA A 34 -22.21 41.64 -16.89
N LYS A 35 -23.01 40.92 -17.70
CA LYS A 35 -23.96 41.53 -18.65
C LYS A 35 -25.08 42.32 -17.98
N LEU A 36 -25.44 41.97 -16.75
CA LEU A 36 -26.41 42.70 -15.93
C LEU A 36 -25.80 43.90 -15.18
N GLY A 37 -24.50 44.14 -15.31
CA GLY A 37 -23.79 45.23 -14.63
C GLY A 37 -23.22 44.87 -13.26
N HIS A 38 -23.37 43.62 -12.80
CA HIS A 38 -22.81 43.15 -11.52
C HIS A 38 -21.35 42.71 -11.67
N THR A 39 -20.49 43.66 -12.02
CA THR A 39 -19.07 43.40 -12.36
C THR A 39 -18.24 42.89 -11.17
N LEU A 40 -18.54 43.32 -9.95
CA LEU A 40 -17.84 42.85 -8.74
C LEU A 40 -18.06 41.35 -8.51
N VAL A 41 -19.32 40.91 -8.53
CA VAL A 41 -19.70 39.50 -8.33
C VAL A 41 -19.13 38.63 -9.45
N ALA A 42 -19.20 39.09 -10.71
CA ALA A 42 -18.64 38.37 -11.84
C ALA A 42 -17.13 38.15 -11.72
N ASN A 43 -16.38 39.18 -11.27
CA ASN A 43 -14.94 39.09 -11.06
C ASN A 43 -14.58 38.19 -9.87
N GLU A 44 -15.38 38.20 -8.82
CA GLU A 44 -15.19 37.34 -7.65
C GLU A 44 -15.38 35.86 -8.03
N ILE A 45 -16.46 35.53 -8.74
CA ILE A 45 -16.71 34.16 -9.24
C ILE A 45 -15.56 33.70 -10.14
N LYS A 46 -15.10 34.55 -11.07
CA LYS A 46 -13.99 34.22 -11.97
C LYS A 46 -12.70 33.95 -11.19
N THR A 47 -12.40 34.77 -10.19
CA THR A 47 -11.20 34.63 -9.36
C THR A 47 -11.24 33.34 -8.53
N ILE A 48 -12.41 32.96 -8.01
CA ILE A 48 -12.60 31.70 -7.28
C ILE A 48 -12.38 30.50 -8.21
N VAL A 49 -12.94 30.52 -9.43
CA VAL A 49 -12.75 29.45 -10.43
C VAL A 49 -11.29 29.35 -10.87
N ASP A 50 -10.62 30.48 -11.08
CA ASP A 50 -9.22 30.52 -11.50
C ASP A 50 -8.29 30.03 -10.38
N LYS A 51 -8.53 30.41 -9.11
CA LYS A 51 -7.82 29.85 -7.95
C LYS A 51 -8.05 28.36 -7.80
N ALA A 52 -9.28 27.88 -7.96
CA ALA A 52 -9.61 26.45 -7.90
C ALA A 52 -8.97 25.62 -9.04
N LYS A 53 -8.65 26.23 -10.19
CA LYS A 53 -7.85 25.58 -11.25
C LYS A 53 -6.36 25.47 -10.89
N ILE A 54 -5.85 26.40 -10.08
CA ILE A 54 -4.45 26.43 -9.61
C ILE A 54 -4.27 25.49 -8.40
N ASP A 55 -5.26 25.44 -7.49
CA ASP A 55 -5.27 24.61 -6.29
C ASP A 55 -5.79 23.19 -6.50
N LYS A 56 -6.26 22.84 -7.71
CA LYS A 56 -6.33 21.43 -8.08
C LYS A 56 -4.88 20.92 -8.02
N PRO A 57 -4.53 19.95 -7.15
CA PRO A 57 -3.33 19.18 -7.43
C PRO A 57 -3.50 18.72 -8.86
N LYS A 58 -2.55 19.04 -9.73
CA LYS A 58 -2.52 18.42 -11.04
C LYS A 58 -2.48 16.93 -10.72
N THR A 59 -3.62 16.24 -10.81
CA THR A 59 -3.65 14.87 -11.29
C THR A 59 -3.13 14.98 -12.71
N LYS A 60 -1.80 15.18 -12.82
CA LYS A 60 -1.06 14.72 -13.97
C LYS A 60 -1.37 13.24 -13.96
N THR A 61 -2.34 12.87 -14.78
CA THR A 61 -2.48 11.53 -15.31
C THR A 61 -1.06 11.02 -15.51
N PHE A 62 -0.76 9.87 -14.90
CA PHE A 62 0.51 9.18 -15.12
C PHE A 62 0.88 9.31 -16.60
N SER A 63 2.18 9.50 -16.90
CA SER A 63 2.64 9.45 -18.30
C SER A 63 1.99 8.22 -18.95
N PRO A 64 1.56 8.29 -20.22
CA PRO A 64 0.87 7.17 -20.88
C PRO A 64 1.63 5.83 -20.72
N GLU A 65 2.95 5.92 -20.57
CA GLU A 65 3.90 4.83 -20.38
C GLU A 65 3.88 4.21 -18.96
N LEU A 66 3.47 4.97 -17.93
CA LEU A 66 3.32 4.51 -16.55
C LEU A 66 1.88 4.07 -16.21
N GLN A 67 0.91 4.34 -17.10
CA GLN A 67 -0.47 3.90 -16.92
C GLN A 67 -0.55 2.36 -16.86
N GLY A 68 -1.08 1.84 -15.76
CA GLY A 68 -1.21 0.41 -15.51
C GLY A 68 0.05 -0.27 -14.93
N LEU A 69 1.16 0.46 -14.75
CA LEU A 69 2.35 0.02 -14.02
C LEU A 69 2.32 0.42 -12.54
N ILE A 70 1.63 1.53 -12.23
CA ILE A 70 1.49 2.05 -10.87
C ILE A 70 0.02 2.06 -10.49
N LEU A 71 -0.30 1.49 -9.33
CA LEU A 71 -1.62 1.57 -8.71
C LEU A 71 -1.57 2.62 -7.59
N GLU A 72 -2.45 3.62 -7.68
CA GLU A 72 -2.62 4.62 -6.62
C GLU A 72 -3.80 4.22 -5.73
N ASN A 73 -3.53 4.02 -4.45
CA ASN A 73 -4.52 3.66 -3.44
C ASN A 73 -4.40 4.56 -2.22
N VAL A 74 -5.52 4.89 -1.58
CA VAL A 74 -5.53 5.50 -0.24
C VAL A 74 -5.91 4.40 0.75
N PRO A 75 -4.94 3.84 1.50
CA PRO A 75 -5.20 2.75 2.41
C PRO A 75 -6.06 3.21 3.58
N ALA A 76 -6.94 2.31 4.05
CA ALA A 76 -7.83 2.53 5.21
C ALA A 76 -7.59 1.49 6.31
N VAL A 77 -6.32 1.12 6.51
CA VAL A 77 -5.87 0.10 7.48
C VAL A 77 -5.02 0.75 8.56
N ASN A 78 -5.22 0.35 9.81
CA ASN A 78 -4.56 0.95 10.97
C ASN A 78 -3.46 0.03 11.51
N LEU A 79 -2.57 0.59 12.32
CA LEU A 79 -1.54 -0.20 13.00
C LEU A 79 -2.12 -1.29 13.92
N SER A 80 -3.34 -1.13 14.42
CA SER A 80 -4.04 -2.17 15.20
C SER A 80 -4.47 -3.38 14.38
N ASP A 81 -4.46 -3.29 13.05
CA ASP A 81 -4.93 -4.35 12.16
C ASP A 81 -3.83 -5.37 11.82
N ILE A 82 -2.57 -5.06 12.14
CA ILE A 82 -1.44 -5.99 12.02
C ILE A 82 -1.16 -6.65 13.37
N ILE A 83 -1.04 -7.97 13.33
CA ILE A 83 -0.54 -8.78 14.44
C ILE A 83 0.90 -9.11 14.10
N SER A 84 1.83 -8.63 14.91
CA SER A 84 3.27 -8.81 14.70
C SER A 84 4.02 -8.65 16.01
N SER A 85 5.26 -9.14 16.03
CA SER A 85 6.09 -9.08 17.22
C SER A 85 6.30 -7.64 17.70
N PRO A 86 6.56 -7.45 19.01
CA PRO A 86 6.87 -6.12 19.56
C PRO A 86 8.01 -5.44 18.81
N ASP A 87 9.05 -6.20 18.44
CA ASP A 87 10.20 -5.69 17.69
C ASP A 87 9.82 -5.12 16.32
N ILE A 88 8.95 -5.81 15.57
CA ILE A 88 8.47 -5.34 14.26
C ILE A 88 7.61 -4.09 14.44
N THR A 89 6.71 -4.12 15.44
CA THR A 89 5.83 -3.00 15.76
C THR A 89 6.61 -1.74 16.12
N ASP A 90 7.66 -1.88 16.93
CA ASP A 90 8.51 -0.76 17.35
C ASP A 90 9.33 -0.21 16.18
N LYS A 91 9.82 -1.07 15.27
CA LYS A 91 10.46 -0.62 14.02
C LYS A 91 9.51 0.20 13.16
N ILE A 92 8.26 -0.26 12.98
CA ILE A 92 7.24 0.47 12.21
C ILE A 92 6.96 1.83 12.84
N LYS A 93 6.70 1.88 14.15
CA LYS A 93 6.46 3.13 14.89
C LYS A 93 7.62 4.11 14.76
N ARG A 94 8.86 3.60 14.85
CA ARG A 94 10.08 4.41 14.68
C ARG A 94 10.17 5.04 13.30
N ILE A 95 9.92 4.27 12.23
CA ILE A 95 9.91 4.79 10.85
C ILE A 95 8.87 5.91 10.71
N ILE A 96 7.64 5.68 11.21
CA ILE A 96 6.55 6.67 11.17
C ILE A 96 6.96 7.93 11.94
N GLN A 97 7.48 7.79 13.16
CA GLN A 97 7.87 8.91 14.00
C GLN A 97 8.99 9.74 13.36
N GLU A 98 10.04 9.10 12.84
CA GLU A 98 11.14 9.79 12.17
C GLU A 98 10.65 10.55 10.93
N PHE A 99 9.76 9.95 10.14
CA PHE A 99 9.22 10.60 8.95
C PHE A 99 8.34 11.81 9.27
N VAL A 100 7.51 11.71 10.32
CA VAL A 100 6.69 12.83 10.81
C VAL A 100 7.57 13.95 11.38
N GLN A 101 8.65 13.61 12.07
CA GLN A 101 9.57 14.56 12.69
C GLN A 101 10.77 14.90 11.81
N ARG A 102 10.72 14.64 10.50
CA ARG A 102 11.85 14.83 9.57
C ARG A 102 12.43 16.25 9.58
N ASP A 103 11.59 17.27 9.73
CA ASP A 103 12.06 18.67 9.79
C ASP A 103 12.87 18.96 11.06
N LYS A 104 12.56 18.26 12.17
CA LYS A 104 13.33 18.35 13.41
C LYS A 104 14.69 17.68 13.24
N LEU A 105 14.75 16.54 12.56
CA LEU A 105 16.01 15.83 12.26
C LEU A 105 16.90 16.67 11.34
N ARG A 106 16.33 17.25 10.27
CA ARG A 106 17.04 18.12 9.33
C ARG A 106 17.70 19.33 9.99
N LYS A 107 17.09 19.91 11.03
CA LYS A 107 17.70 21.02 11.81
C LYS A 107 18.98 20.63 12.55
N HIS A 108 19.24 19.34 12.70
CA HIS A 108 20.44 18.79 13.33
C HIS A 108 21.32 18.04 12.33
N ASP A 109 21.15 18.29 11.02
CA ASP A 109 21.87 17.60 9.94
C ASP A 109 21.69 16.06 9.97
N LEU A 110 20.54 15.60 10.47
CA LEU A 110 20.16 14.19 10.50
C LEU A 110 19.09 13.91 9.44
N GLU A 111 19.22 12.76 8.78
CA GLU A 111 18.20 12.26 7.85
C GLU A 111 17.27 11.26 8.54
N ASN A 112 15.98 11.31 8.18
CA ASN A 112 15.04 10.29 8.57
C ASN A 112 15.18 9.06 7.66
N ARG A 113 14.78 7.90 8.16
CA ARG A 113 14.69 6.70 7.32
C ARG A 113 13.59 6.83 6.28
N ARG A 114 13.94 6.57 5.03
CA ARG A 114 13.05 6.62 3.87
C ARG A 114 13.04 5.33 3.08
N LYS A 115 14.13 4.57 3.11
CA LYS A 115 14.39 3.40 2.26
C LYS A 115 14.27 2.15 3.12
N ILE A 116 13.12 1.48 3.05
CA ILE A 116 12.80 0.35 3.93
C ILE A 116 12.69 -0.94 3.12
N LEU A 117 13.34 -2.01 3.60
CA LEU A 117 13.22 -3.34 3.02
C LEU A 117 12.42 -4.26 3.96
N LEU A 118 11.35 -4.86 3.45
CA LEU A 118 10.57 -5.88 4.14
C LEU A 118 10.89 -7.24 3.53
N SER A 119 11.43 -8.16 4.35
CA SER A 119 11.81 -9.50 3.87
C SER A 119 11.22 -10.58 4.74
N GLY A 120 10.69 -11.64 4.13
CA GLY A 120 10.25 -12.83 4.85
C GLY A 120 9.31 -13.70 4.04
N PRO A 121 8.83 -14.82 4.61
CA PRO A 121 7.92 -15.74 3.91
C PRO A 121 6.64 -15.02 3.41
N PRO A 122 6.00 -15.51 2.34
CA PRO A 122 4.73 -14.97 1.88
C PRO A 122 3.65 -15.06 2.97
N GLY A 123 2.64 -14.19 2.90
CA GLY A 123 1.51 -14.22 3.83
C GLY A 123 1.80 -13.76 5.27
N THR A 124 2.93 -13.10 5.52
CA THR A 124 3.35 -12.63 6.87
C THR A 124 3.00 -11.17 7.18
N GLY A 125 2.31 -10.46 6.27
CA GLY A 125 1.84 -9.08 6.52
C GLY A 125 2.74 -7.96 5.98
N LYS A 126 3.72 -8.27 5.12
CA LYS A 126 4.62 -7.27 4.50
C LYS A 126 3.87 -6.18 3.71
N THR A 127 3.01 -6.58 2.77
CA THR A 127 2.21 -5.64 1.97
C THR A 127 1.22 -4.86 2.82
N LEU A 128 0.65 -5.49 3.86
CA LEU A 128 -0.22 -4.82 4.84
C LEU A 128 0.56 -3.73 5.61
N THR A 129 1.81 -3.99 5.96
CA THR A 129 2.67 -3.04 6.67
C THR A 129 2.89 -1.76 5.86
N ALA A 130 3.13 -1.88 4.55
CA ALA A 130 3.26 -0.72 3.66
C ALA A 130 1.98 0.13 3.64
N SER A 131 0.82 -0.52 3.55
CA SER A 131 -0.49 0.15 3.60
C SER A 131 -0.75 0.85 4.94
N ILE A 132 -0.35 0.24 6.05
CA ILE A 132 -0.45 0.84 7.38
C ILE A 132 0.43 2.08 7.48
N ILE A 133 1.70 1.99 7.07
CA ILE A 133 2.62 3.14 7.11
C ILE A 133 2.06 4.30 6.27
N ALA A 134 1.56 4.03 5.07
CA ALA A 134 0.94 5.03 4.22
C ALA A 134 -0.29 5.70 4.88
N ASN A 135 -1.16 4.91 5.52
CA ASN A 135 -2.34 5.45 6.21
C ASN A 135 -1.96 6.30 7.44
N GLU A 136 -1.03 5.82 8.27
CA GLU A 136 -0.55 6.55 9.47
C GLU A 136 0.12 7.88 9.08
N LEU A 137 0.84 7.90 7.96
CA LEU A 137 1.45 9.11 7.41
C LEU A 137 0.47 10.00 6.63
N LYS A 138 -0.77 9.54 6.39
CA LYS A 138 -1.79 10.20 5.56
C LYS A 138 -1.27 10.50 4.14
N LEU A 139 -0.48 9.57 3.60
CA LEU A 139 0.10 9.66 2.27
C LEU A 139 -0.57 8.65 1.33
N PRO A 140 -0.68 8.97 0.03
CA PRO A 140 -1.09 7.99 -0.96
C PRO A 140 -0.07 6.84 -1.05
N LEU A 141 -0.58 5.62 -1.27
CA LEU A 141 0.22 4.44 -1.54
C LEU A 141 0.27 4.22 -3.07
N TYR A 142 1.48 4.27 -3.61
CA TYR A 142 1.79 3.90 -5.00
C TYR A 142 2.38 2.50 -5.02
N THR A 143 1.63 1.52 -5.53
CA THR A 143 2.15 0.16 -5.73
C THR A 143 2.69 0.02 -7.14
N ILE A 144 3.99 -0.25 -7.25
CA ILE A 144 4.68 -0.53 -8.50
C ILE A 144 4.59 -2.02 -8.80
N LEU A 145 3.99 -2.35 -9.94
CA LEU A 145 3.84 -3.72 -10.42
C LEU A 145 5.12 -4.16 -11.15
N MET A 146 6.02 -4.83 -10.42
CA MET A 146 7.35 -5.21 -10.92
C MET A 146 7.29 -6.22 -12.07
N ASP A 147 6.31 -7.13 -12.04
CA ASP A 147 6.00 -8.09 -13.10
C ASP A 147 5.73 -7.42 -14.47
N LYS A 148 5.11 -6.24 -14.47
CA LYS A 148 4.84 -5.46 -15.69
C LYS A 148 5.98 -4.54 -16.10
N MET A 149 6.88 -4.24 -15.17
CA MET A 149 8.04 -3.39 -15.42
C MET A 149 9.17 -4.16 -16.09
N VAL A 150 9.37 -5.43 -15.70
CA VAL A 150 10.42 -6.29 -16.26
C VAL A 150 10.02 -6.76 -17.66
N THR A 151 10.74 -6.29 -18.67
CA THR A 151 10.60 -6.77 -20.06
C THR A 151 11.81 -7.60 -20.48
N LYS A 152 11.73 -8.26 -21.65
CA LYS A 152 12.89 -8.93 -22.27
C LYS A 152 14.00 -7.94 -22.64
N PHE A 153 13.68 -6.65 -22.73
CA PHE A 153 14.61 -5.59 -23.10
C PHE A 153 14.98 -4.77 -21.88
N MET A 154 16.24 -4.93 -21.53
CA MET A 154 16.81 -4.47 -20.29
C MET A 154 16.92 -2.92 -20.20
N GLY A 155 17.21 -2.28 -21.34
CA GLY A 155 17.19 -0.82 -21.48
C GLY A 155 15.80 -0.22 -21.26
N GLU A 156 14.75 -0.89 -21.74
CA GLU A 156 13.36 -0.44 -21.50
C GLU A 156 12.98 -0.54 -20.04
N THR A 157 13.37 -1.64 -19.37
CA THR A 157 13.11 -1.84 -17.94
C THR A 157 13.80 -0.73 -17.11
N SER A 158 15.05 -0.41 -17.44
CA SER A 158 15.81 0.66 -16.78
C SER A 158 15.24 2.05 -17.06
N ALA A 159 14.71 2.29 -18.27
CA ALA A 159 14.04 3.54 -18.63
C ALA A 159 12.73 3.71 -17.85
N LYS A 160 11.91 2.67 -17.74
CA LYS A 160 10.68 2.68 -16.93
C LYS A 160 10.98 2.93 -15.45
N LEU A 161 11.98 2.25 -14.91
CA LEU A 161 12.44 2.48 -13.53
C LEU A 161 12.84 3.94 -13.31
N ARG A 162 13.60 4.53 -14.22
CA ARG A 162 13.95 5.95 -14.14
C ARG A 162 12.72 6.84 -14.09
N GLN A 163 11.73 6.61 -14.95
CA GLN A 163 10.48 7.39 -14.93
C GLN A 163 9.71 7.25 -13.61
N VAL A 164 9.76 6.07 -12.98
CA VAL A 164 9.18 5.86 -11.64
C VAL A 164 9.93 6.71 -10.61
N PHE A 165 11.26 6.74 -10.62
CA PHE A 165 12.03 7.57 -9.69
C PHE A 165 11.85 9.09 -9.95
N ASP A 166 11.74 9.50 -11.22
CA ASP A 166 11.39 10.89 -11.56
C ASP A 166 10.00 11.27 -11.01
N LEU A 167 9.07 10.30 -10.95
CA LEU A 167 7.76 10.49 -10.32
C LEU A 167 7.86 10.57 -8.79
N ILE A 168 8.70 9.74 -8.17
CA ILE A 168 8.94 9.73 -6.71
C ILE A 168 9.44 11.11 -6.23
N GLU A 169 10.30 11.75 -7.02
CA GLU A 169 10.80 13.10 -6.74
C GLU A 169 9.70 14.17 -6.89
N GLN A 170 8.77 13.99 -7.83
CA GLN A 170 7.72 14.98 -8.14
C GLN A 170 6.48 14.86 -7.25
N LYS A 171 6.13 13.66 -6.78
CA LYS A 171 4.89 13.39 -6.05
C LYS A 171 5.23 12.70 -4.74
N GLN A 172 4.95 13.36 -3.62
CA GLN A 172 5.18 12.78 -2.31
C GLN A 172 4.21 11.61 -2.06
N GLY A 173 4.74 10.48 -1.62
CA GLY A 173 3.93 9.32 -1.26
C GLY A 173 4.74 8.18 -0.66
N VAL A 174 4.04 7.08 -0.37
CA VAL A 174 4.67 5.79 -0.06
C VAL A 174 4.71 4.97 -1.34
N TYR A 175 5.91 4.61 -1.78
CA TYR A 175 6.14 3.84 -3.00
C TYR A 175 6.50 2.41 -2.64
N LEU A 176 5.61 1.49 -2.97
CA LEU A 176 5.73 0.07 -2.70
C LEU A 176 6.21 -0.66 -3.96
N PHE A 177 7.41 -1.23 -3.89
CA PHE A 177 7.94 -2.17 -4.86
C PHE A 177 7.72 -3.59 -4.33
N ASP A 178 6.62 -4.23 -4.75
CA ASP A 178 6.32 -5.62 -4.39
C ASP A 178 7.05 -6.61 -5.32
N GLU A 179 7.27 -7.83 -4.84
CA GLU A 179 7.99 -8.88 -5.59
C GLU A 179 9.38 -8.44 -6.10
N PHE A 180 10.15 -7.78 -5.24
CA PHE A 180 11.50 -7.31 -5.57
C PHE A 180 12.45 -8.45 -5.97
N ASP A 181 12.18 -9.67 -5.51
CA ASP A 181 12.88 -10.89 -5.92
C ASP A 181 12.67 -11.25 -7.40
N ALA A 182 11.61 -10.78 -8.06
CA ALA A 182 11.44 -10.94 -9.50
C ALA A 182 12.56 -10.29 -10.32
N ILE A 183 13.19 -9.23 -9.77
CA ILE A 183 14.38 -8.58 -10.34
C ILE A 183 15.67 -9.17 -9.74
N GLY A 184 15.57 -9.78 -8.55
CA GLY A 184 16.69 -10.25 -7.76
C GLY A 184 17.28 -11.60 -8.19
N GLY A 185 16.50 -12.58 -8.66
CA GLY A 185 17.12 -13.83 -9.13
C GLY A 185 16.26 -15.00 -9.62
N GLU A 186 16.99 -15.81 -10.39
CA GLU A 186 16.75 -17.17 -10.93
C GLU A 186 15.43 -17.47 -11.64
N ARG A 187 15.40 -17.12 -12.93
CA ARG A 187 14.73 -17.95 -13.93
C ARG A 187 15.77 -18.56 -14.89
N SER A 188 16.42 -19.62 -14.40
CA SER A 188 16.84 -20.84 -15.11
C SER A 188 17.51 -20.79 -16.51
N ARG A 189 18.09 -19.66 -16.93
CA ARG A 189 18.98 -19.59 -18.10
C ARG A 189 20.17 -18.67 -17.78
N ASP A 190 21.40 -19.16 -17.96
CA ASP A 190 22.64 -18.45 -17.59
C ASP A 190 22.74 -17.00 -18.13
N ASN A 191 22.10 -16.70 -19.27
CA ASN A 191 22.09 -15.35 -19.84
C ASN A 191 21.09 -14.40 -19.16
N ASP A 192 19.97 -14.88 -18.63
CA ASP A 192 18.92 -14.02 -18.03
C ASP A 192 19.29 -13.57 -16.60
N VAL A 193 20.12 -14.36 -15.90
CA VAL A 193 20.59 -14.05 -14.53
C VAL A 193 21.48 -12.79 -14.51
N GLY A 194 22.33 -12.60 -15.52
CA GLY A 194 23.20 -11.44 -15.63
C GLY A 194 22.44 -10.14 -15.87
N GLU A 195 21.40 -10.19 -16.70
CA GLU A 195 20.57 -9.03 -17.04
C GLU A 195 19.72 -8.57 -15.85
N MET A 196 19.11 -9.51 -15.12
CA MET A 196 18.32 -9.21 -13.92
C MET A 196 19.16 -8.56 -12.81
N ARG A 197 20.38 -9.08 -12.56
CA ARG A 197 21.32 -8.48 -11.59
C ARG A 197 21.70 -7.04 -11.93
N ARG A 198 21.81 -6.71 -13.22
CA ARG A 198 22.12 -5.34 -13.65
C ARG A 198 20.90 -4.41 -13.53
N VAL A 199 19.68 -4.89 -13.76
CA VAL A 199 18.45 -4.12 -13.47
C VAL A 199 18.35 -3.84 -11.97
N LEU A 200 18.61 -4.85 -11.13
CA LEU A 200 18.71 -4.70 -9.68
C LEU A 200 19.74 -3.62 -9.30
N ASN A 201 20.94 -3.68 -9.86
CA ASN A 201 21.97 -2.67 -9.62
C ASN A 201 21.52 -1.27 -10.05
N SER A 202 20.78 -1.15 -11.14
CA SER A 202 20.24 0.15 -11.60
C SER A 202 19.22 0.69 -10.62
N PHE A 203 18.30 -0.16 -10.12
CA PHE A 203 17.36 0.21 -9.07
C PHE A 203 18.06 0.69 -7.80
N LEU A 204 19.11 -0.01 -7.35
CA LEU A 204 19.89 0.42 -6.18
C LEU A 204 20.56 1.77 -6.41
N GLN A 205 21.14 2.00 -7.59
CA GLN A 205 21.71 3.29 -7.93
C GLN A 205 20.66 4.42 -7.90
N PHE A 206 19.42 4.15 -8.31
CA PHE A 206 18.33 5.11 -8.22
C PHE A 206 17.93 5.39 -6.77
N ILE A 207 17.81 4.35 -5.94
CA ILE A 207 17.59 4.51 -4.49
C ILE A 207 18.68 5.36 -3.85
N GLU A 208 19.95 5.14 -4.20
CA GLU A 208 21.06 5.91 -3.61
C GLU A 208 21.03 7.39 -3.99
N ARG A 209 20.60 7.70 -5.22
CA ARG A 209 20.51 9.08 -5.72
C ARG A 209 19.22 9.77 -5.30
N ASP A 210 18.22 9.02 -4.86
CA ASP A 210 16.95 9.56 -4.40
C ASP A 210 17.13 10.43 -3.15
N ASN A 211 16.70 11.68 -3.29
CA ASN A 211 16.66 12.69 -2.24
C ASN A 211 15.24 13.19 -1.98
N SER A 212 14.21 12.53 -2.52
CA SER A 212 12.81 12.93 -2.39
C SER A 212 12.31 12.89 -0.93
N ASP A 213 11.22 13.60 -0.67
CA ASP A 213 10.51 13.53 0.63
C ASP A 213 9.54 12.33 0.71
N SER A 214 9.70 11.35 -0.17
CA SER A 214 8.88 10.14 -0.27
C SER A 214 9.46 8.99 0.54
N LEU A 215 8.62 8.00 0.87
CA LEU A 215 9.04 6.77 1.53
C LEU A 215 9.06 5.64 0.50
N ILE A 216 10.18 4.94 0.37
CA ILE A 216 10.34 3.81 -0.56
C ILE A 216 10.36 2.51 0.26
N ILE A 217 9.43 1.61 -0.03
CA ILE A 217 9.33 0.29 0.59
C ILE A 217 9.53 -0.77 -0.48
N ALA A 218 10.52 -1.65 -0.31
CA ALA A 218 10.71 -2.82 -1.14
C ALA A 218 10.31 -4.09 -0.38
N ILE A 219 9.60 -5.01 -1.03
CA ILE A 219 9.19 -6.29 -0.44
C ILE A 219 9.86 -7.44 -1.20
N THR A 220 10.42 -8.38 -0.46
CA THR A 220 10.99 -9.62 -1.02
C THR A 220 10.55 -10.85 -0.21
N ASN A 221 10.27 -11.94 -0.90
CA ASN A 221 10.02 -13.23 -0.25
C ASN A 221 11.30 -14.05 -0.06
N ASN A 222 12.34 -13.76 -0.84
CA ASN A 222 13.57 -14.52 -0.83
C ASN A 222 14.66 -13.84 0.01
N LYS A 223 14.95 -14.41 1.19
CA LYS A 223 16.03 -13.97 2.06
C LYS A 223 17.43 -14.21 1.45
N ALA A 224 17.58 -15.18 0.55
CA ALA A 224 18.87 -15.54 -0.05
C ALA A 224 19.30 -14.58 -1.17
N LEU A 225 18.35 -13.87 -1.80
CA LEU A 225 18.66 -12.81 -2.78
C LEU A 225 19.19 -11.53 -2.13
N LEU A 226 19.22 -11.48 -0.80
CA LEU A 226 19.69 -10.35 -0.02
C LEU A 226 21.17 -10.51 0.31
N ASP A 227 22.03 -10.28 -0.68
CA ASP A 227 23.45 -10.09 -0.40
C ASP A 227 23.63 -8.94 0.61
N GLN A 228 24.66 -9.01 1.47
CA GLN A 228 24.97 -7.94 2.43
C GLN A 228 25.10 -6.55 1.78
N ALA A 229 25.45 -6.50 0.49
CA ALA A 229 25.53 -5.26 -0.28
C ALA A 229 24.17 -4.56 -0.41
N LEU A 230 23.06 -5.30 -0.51
CA LEU A 230 21.71 -4.73 -0.58
C LEU A 230 21.30 -4.09 0.73
N PHE A 231 21.57 -4.74 1.87
CA PHE A 231 21.20 -4.22 3.19
C PHE A 231 21.81 -2.86 3.50
N ARG A 232 23.01 -2.56 2.97
CA ARG A 232 23.68 -1.26 3.18
C ARG A 232 23.04 -0.11 2.40
N ARG A 233 22.16 -0.40 1.43
CA ARG A 233 21.48 0.61 0.59
C ARG A 233 20.10 1.00 1.11
N PHE A 234 19.57 0.25 2.08
CA PHE A 234 18.33 0.55 2.78
C PHE A 234 18.65 1.07 4.18
N ASP A 235 17.85 2.01 4.67
CA ASP A 235 18.07 2.64 5.97
C ASP A 235 17.58 1.73 7.13
N ASP A 236 16.62 0.84 6.85
CA ASP A 236 16.15 -0.17 7.79
C ASP A 236 15.69 -1.44 7.07
N VAL A 237 15.81 -2.57 7.76
CA VAL A 237 15.39 -3.89 7.28
C VAL A 237 14.49 -4.54 8.34
N ILE A 238 13.26 -4.87 7.92
CA ILE A 238 12.29 -5.58 8.75
C ILE A 238 12.20 -7.01 8.27
N LEU A 239 12.61 -7.94 9.13
CA LEU A 239 12.58 -9.37 8.86
C LEU A 239 11.32 -9.98 9.45
N TYR A 240 10.46 -10.50 8.59
CA TYR A 240 9.29 -11.27 8.94
C TYR A 240 9.65 -12.75 9.01
N ASN A 241 9.08 -13.40 10.02
CA ASN A 241 9.11 -14.84 10.20
C ASN A 241 7.67 -15.37 10.24
N LEU A 242 7.52 -16.68 10.30
CA LEU A 242 6.24 -17.29 10.59
C LEU A 242 5.77 -16.87 11.99
N PRO A 243 4.45 -16.78 12.22
CA PRO A 243 3.90 -16.31 13.49
C PRO A 243 4.35 -17.19 14.67
N SER A 244 4.64 -16.55 15.79
CA SER A 244 4.85 -17.17 17.10
C SER A 244 3.56 -17.78 17.65
N GLU A 245 3.64 -18.59 18.70
CA GLU A 245 2.44 -19.12 19.35
C GLU A 245 1.53 -18.02 19.91
N GLU A 246 2.12 -16.93 20.40
CA GLU A 246 1.39 -15.77 20.93
C GLU A 246 0.64 -15.05 19.80
N GLU A 247 1.32 -14.80 18.68
CA GLU A 247 0.73 -14.17 17.49
C GLU A 247 -0.38 -15.03 16.89
N LYS A 248 -0.18 -16.37 16.81
CA LYS A 248 -1.22 -17.32 16.37
C LYS A 248 -2.46 -17.24 17.27
N LEU A 249 -2.26 -17.24 18.59
CA LEU A 249 -3.36 -17.19 19.55
C LEU A 249 -4.15 -15.89 19.43
N GLU A 250 -3.45 -14.76 19.31
CA GLU A 250 -4.05 -13.45 19.10
C GLU A 250 -4.82 -13.39 17.78
N LEU A 251 -4.24 -13.91 16.69
CA LEU A 251 -4.88 -13.95 15.38
C LEU A 251 -6.16 -14.76 15.39
N LEU A 252 -6.16 -15.95 15.99
CA LEU A 252 -7.37 -16.78 16.15
C LEU A 252 -8.45 -16.04 16.93
N LYS A 253 -8.10 -15.42 18.07
CA LYS A 253 -9.04 -14.65 18.88
C LYS A 253 -9.64 -13.48 18.11
N ASN A 254 -8.80 -12.70 17.43
CA ASN A 254 -9.24 -11.51 16.71
C ASN A 254 -10.13 -11.88 15.51
N ARG A 255 -9.73 -12.88 14.71
CA ARG A 255 -10.49 -13.32 13.53
C ARG A 255 -11.80 -13.99 13.90
N LEU A 256 -11.82 -14.76 14.99
CA LEU A 256 -12.99 -15.53 15.41
C LEU A 256 -13.81 -14.83 16.50
N ALA A 257 -13.45 -13.61 16.93
CA ALA A 257 -14.14 -12.91 18.03
C ALA A 257 -15.66 -12.81 17.88
N ARG A 258 -16.15 -12.65 16.64
CA ARG A 258 -17.59 -12.49 16.34
C ARG A 258 -18.37 -13.81 16.36
N TYR A 259 -17.71 -14.95 16.19
CA TYR A 259 -18.35 -16.26 15.99
C TYR A 259 -17.93 -17.30 17.06
N GLY A 260 -16.74 -17.13 17.63
CA GLY A 260 -16.19 -17.97 18.67
C GLY A 260 -16.63 -17.50 20.05
N ASN A 261 -17.54 -18.25 20.66
CA ASN A 261 -17.85 -18.03 22.07
C ASN A 261 -16.70 -18.58 22.92
N SER A 262 -16.03 -17.72 23.70
CA SER A 262 -14.85 -18.07 24.53
C SER A 262 -15.10 -19.20 25.53
N LYS A 263 -16.36 -19.48 25.87
CA LYS A 263 -16.75 -20.62 26.72
C LYS A 263 -16.74 -21.97 26.00
N LYS A 264 -16.79 -22.01 24.66
CA LYS A 264 -16.86 -23.24 23.85
C LYS A 264 -15.60 -23.52 23.05
N VAL A 265 -14.79 -22.51 22.77
CA VAL A 265 -13.59 -22.64 21.93
C VAL A 265 -12.34 -22.38 22.77
N ASN A 266 -11.48 -23.39 22.87
CA ASN A 266 -10.17 -23.25 23.51
C ASN A 266 -9.09 -23.14 22.43
N PHE A 267 -8.73 -21.91 22.07
CA PHE A 267 -7.74 -21.63 21.03
C PHE A 267 -6.34 -22.18 21.35
N LYS A 268 -5.98 -22.34 22.62
CA LYS A 268 -4.66 -22.89 23.00
C LYS A 268 -4.49 -24.34 22.54
N GLN A 269 -5.57 -25.12 22.51
CA GLN A 269 -5.55 -26.51 22.03
C GLN A 269 -5.34 -26.62 20.52
N LEU A 270 -5.55 -25.52 19.77
CA LEU A 270 -5.42 -25.49 18.32
C LEU A 270 -3.98 -25.20 17.87
N LEU A 271 -3.18 -24.55 18.73
CA LEU A 271 -1.81 -24.11 18.40
C LEU A 271 -0.90 -25.24 17.87
N PRO A 272 -0.90 -26.46 18.46
CA PRO A 272 -0.05 -27.54 17.97
C PRO A 272 -0.37 -27.96 16.53
N SER A 273 -1.61 -27.76 16.07
CA SER A 273 -2.04 -28.08 14.71
C SER A 273 -1.71 -26.97 13.70
N ILE A 274 -1.32 -25.78 14.16
CA ILE A 274 -0.94 -24.64 13.33
C ILE A 274 0.59 -24.61 13.22
N ASN A 275 1.15 -25.61 12.52
CA ASN A 275 2.60 -25.66 12.28
C ASN A 275 2.91 -25.25 10.84
N GLY A 276 3.95 -24.43 10.65
CA GLY A 276 4.38 -23.98 9.32
C GLY A 276 3.45 -22.98 8.61
N LEU A 277 2.31 -22.61 9.18
CA LEU A 277 1.35 -21.69 8.57
C LEU A 277 1.68 -20.21 8.85
N SER A 278 1.49 -19.37 7.84
CA SER A 278 1.58 -17.92 7.84
C SER A 278 0.30 -17.25 8.38
N HIS A 279 0.38 -15.95 8.68
CA HIS A 279 -0.77 -15.15 9.11
C HIS A 279 -1.95 -15.20 8.11
N ALA A 280 -1.63 -15.18 6.81
CA ALA A 280 -2.63 -15.27 5.74
C ALA A 280 -3.34 -16.63 5.75
N GLU A 281 -2.59 -17.74 5.86
CA GLU A 281 -3.17 -19.09 5.85
C GLU A 281 -4.03 -19.35 7.08
N ILE A 282 -3.59 -18.89 8.26
CA ILE A 282 -4.40 -18.98 9.49
C ILE A 282 -5.68 -18.14 9.35
N SER A 283 -5.57 -16.93 8.79
CA SER A 283 -6.75 -16.09 8.54
C SER A 283 -7.74 -16.74 7.58
N LEU A 284 -7.24 -17.42 6.53
CA LEU A 284 -8.07 -18.18 5.60
C LEU A 284 -8.74 -19.38 6.27
N ALA A 285 -8.01 -20.15 7.09
CA ALA A 285 -8.60 -21.24 7.87
C ALA A 285 -9.72 -20.74 8.80
N CYS A 286 -9.53 -19.57 9.43
CA CYS A 286 -10.58 -18.93 10.24
C CYS A 286 -11.79 -18.55 9.38
N LEU A 287 -11.59 -17.99 8.19
CA LEU A 287 -12.67 -17.62 7.28
C LEU A 287 -13.45 -18.85 6.80
N ASP A 288 -12.78 -19.95 6.49
CA ASP A 288 -13.44 -21.19 6.09
C ASP A 288 -14.28 -21.77 7.23
N ALA A 289 -13.74 -21.76 8.46
CA ALA A 289 -14.49 -22.14 9.65
C ALA A 289 -15.72 -21.25 9.90
N ILE A 290 -15.60 -19.93 9.69
CA ILE A 290 -16.74 -19.00 9.77
C ILE A 290 -17.79 -19.34 8.72
N LYS A 291 -17.39 -19.55 7.46
CA LYS A 291 -18.32 -19.89 6.37
C LYS A 291 -19.10 -21.16 6.70
N GLU A 292 -18.44 -22.22 7.17
CA GLU A 292 -19.10 -23.47 7.53
C GLU A 292 -20.09 -23.28 8.69
N THR A 293 -19.73 -22.47 9.69
CA THR A 293 -20.62 -22.13 10.81
C THR A 293 -21.85 -21.34 10.33
N VAL A 294 -21.67 -20.40 9.40
CA VAL A 294 -22.77 -19.58 8.85
C VAL A 294 -23.69 -20.40 7.96
N LEU A 295 -23.14 -21.31 7.14
CA LEU A 295 -23.93 -22.17 6.26
C LEU A 295 -24.69 -23.24 7.04
N ASN A 296 -24.13 -23.71 8.16
CA ASN A 296 -24.75 -24.73 9.01
C ASN A 296 -25.29 -24.09 10.30
N GLU A 297 -26.43 -23.40 10.22
CA GLU A 297 -27.07 -22.67 11.34
C GLU A 297 -27.22 -23.47 12.65
N LYS A 298 -27.23 -24.81 12.57
CA LYS A 298 -27.35 -25.72 13.71
C LYS A 298 -26.03 -26.08 14.39
N GLN A 299 -24.88 -25.77 13.78
CA GLN A 299 -23.56 -26.11 14.31
C GLN A 299 -22.83 -24.85 14.79
N PRO A 300 -22.77 -24.60 16.11
CA PRO A 300 -21.97 -23.50 16.63
C PRO A 300 -20.49 -23.76 16.39
N MET A 301 -19.72 -22.69 16.26
CA MET A 301 -18.26 -22.76 16.13
C MET A 301 -17.63 -23.59 17.26
N SER A 302 -16.81 -24.56 16.88
CA SER A 302 -16.19 -25.54 17.79
C SER A 302 -14.71 -25.76 17.46
N ASN A 303 -13.95 -26.28 18.43
CA ASN A 303 -12.54 -26.64 18.21
C ASN A 303 -12.38 -27.62 17.04
N GLN A 304 -13.27 -28.61 16.89
CA GLN A 304 -13.20 -29.62 15.83
C GLN A 304 -13.33 -29.00 14.44
N LEU A 305 -14.25 -28.06 14.27
CA LEU A 305 -14.48 -27.39 13.00
C LEU A 305 -13.28 -26.52 12.61
N ILE A 306 -12.70 -25.79 13.56
CA ILE A 306 -11.50 -24.98 13.32
C ILE A 306 -10.29 -25.88 13.02
N LEU A 307 -10.11 -26.99 13.75
CA LEU A 307 -9.04 -27.97 13.49
C LEU A 307 -9.14 -28.56 12.09
N ARG A 308 -10.35 -28.87 11.62
CA ARG A 308 -10.58 -29.37 10.26
C ARG A 308 -10.12 -28.35 9.22
N ALA A 309 -10.55 -27.10 9.34
CA ALA A 309 -10.15 -26.04 8.43
C ALA A 309 -8.62 -25.80 8.43
N ILE A 310 -7.98 -25.86 9.61
CA ILE A 310 -6.51 -25.77 9.72
C ILE A 310 -5.84 -26.97 9.01
N LYS A 311 -6.36 -28.18 9.21
CA LYS A 311 -5.81 -29.39 8.61
C LYS A 311 -5.91 -29.37 7.10
N ASP A 312 -7.06 -28.96 6.56
CA ASP A 312 -7.27 -28.83 5.11
C ASP A 312 -6.25 -27.85 4.48
N ARG A 313 -5.87 -26.80 5.23
CA ARG A 313 -4.80 -25.88 4.81
C ARG A 313 -3.42 -26.53 4.91
N ASN A 314 -3.09 -27.21 6.01
CA ASN A 314 -1.81 -27.92 6.11
C ASN A 314 -1.62 -28.94 4.97
N ASP A 315 -2.66 -29.72 4.67
CA ASP A 315 -2.64 -30.76 3.63
C ASP A 315 -2.50 -30.19 2.21
N ALA A 316 -2.91 -28.94 2.00
CA ALA A 316 -2.79 -28.26 0.71
C ALA A 316 -1.39 -27.65 0.46
N TYR A 317 -0.69 -27.23 1.52
CA TYR A 317 0.57 -26.48 1.43
C TYR A 317 1.82 -27.25 1.86
N HIS A 318 1.69 -28.32 2.65
CA HIS A 318 2.80 -29.08 3.24
C HIS A 318 2.84 -30.57 2.81
N LYS A 319 2.31 -30.89 1.63
CA LYS A 319 2.47 -32.22 1.02
C LYS A 319 3.82 -32.39 0.33
#